data_AF-A0A1V5GTZ7-F1
#
_entry.id   AF-A0A1V5GTZ7-F1
#
_cell.length_a   1.000
_cell.length_b   1.000
_cell.length_c   1.000
_cell.angle_alpha   90.00
_cell.angle_beta   90.00
_cell.angle_gamma   90.00
#
_symmetry.space_group_name_H-M   'P 1'
#
loop_
_entity.id
_entity.type
_entity.pdbx_description
1 polymer ?
#
loop_
_entity_poly.entity_id
_entity_poly.type
_entity_poly.pdbx_seq_one_letter_code
_entity_poly.pdbx_strand_id
1 'polypeptide(L)'
;MKYDIGLSFSPGAIDISVQCELAKASLQIKPACCADGAPGLSFAELARQAAPLGAAFVQAARRRHPAIACAKGCPACCRQLVCVSAPETAMIADRLSAMEGRRRAAIEQRMDALRRRLRQTLLWESLAELRDDARDEAGHYALARAYYDLAADCPFLSDGACALYPQWPFACAEYLAASDPARCANPFDPGLRAVHAGPGLAETLARLWACRWREPLRWIALPLAVDWARRNETQLRAPLPAESLIRHFCLQLEITLGSMQGGAGMQAKAKSGEIENEA
;
A
#
# COMPACT_ATOMS: atom_id res chain seq x y z
N MET A 1 11.34 -3.09 -18.50
CA MET A 1 11.92 -3.75 -17.31
C MET A 1 11.74 -5.25 -17.42
N LYS A 2 12.79 -6.02 -17.73
CA LYS A 2 12.68 -7.49 -17.74
C LYS A 2 12.44 -8.00 -16.31
N TYR A 3 11.54 -8.98 -16.17
CA TYR A 3 11.26 -9.68 -14.92
C TYR A 3 11.00 -11.17 -15.16
N ASP A 4 11.20 -11.97 -14.13
CA ASP A 4 10.94 -13.40 -14.05
C ASP A 4 10.42 -13.74 -12.64
N ILE A 5 9.31 -14.50 -12.58
CA ILE A 5 8.71 -14.95 -11.33
C ILE A 5 8.76 -16.47 -11.28
N GLY A 6 9.63 -16.99 -10.43
CA GLY A 6 9.71 -18.40 -10.10
C GLY A 6 8.77 -18.75 -8.94
N LEU A 7 8.06 -19.87 -9.07
CA LEU A 7 7.18 -20.42 -8.05
C LEU A 7 7.48 -21.92 -7.87
N SER A 8 7.79 -22.34 -6.65
CA SER A 8 7.99 -23.75 -6.31
C SER A 8 7.28 -24.12 -5.01
N PHE A 9 6.91 -25.40 -4.90
CA PHE A 9 6.15 -25.93 -3.78
C PHE A 9 6.98 -26.96 -3.03
N SER A 10 7.03 -26.81 -1.71
CA SER A 10 7.71 -27.71 -0.78
C SER A 10 6.72 -28.15 0.31
N PRO A 11 6.92 -29.29 0.99
CA PRO A 11 6.06 -29.67 2.11
C PRO A 11 5.98 -28.55 3.17
N GLY A 12 4.79 -27.98 3.38
CA GLY A 12 4.54 -26.91 4.35
C GLY A 12 5.03 -25.52 3.95
N ALA A 13 5.54 -25.32 2.72
CA ALA A 13 6.03 -24.01 2.27
C ALA A 13 5.85 -23.81 0.76
N ILE A 14 5.70 -22.55 0.36
CA ILE A 14 5.64 -22.11 -1.03
C ILE A 14 6.72 -21.06 -1.23
N ASP A 15 7.68 -21.34 -2.10
CA ASP A 15 8.78 -20.45 -2.38
C ASP A 15 8.47 -19.63 -3.63
N ILE A 16 8.56 -18.31 -3.48
CA ILE A 16 8.37 -17.33 -4.55
C ILE A 16 9.71 -16.62 -4.76
N SER A 17 10.24 -16.64 -5.97
CA SER A 17 11.39 -15.84 -6.36
C SER A 17 11.00 -14.85 -7.42
N VAL A 18 11.33 -13.57 -7.21
CA VAL A 18 11.12 -12.50 -8.18
C VAL A 18 12.47 -11.95 -8.58
N GLN A 19 12.77 -11.98 -9.86
CA GLN A 19 13.98 -11.39 -10.43
C GLN A 19 13.55 -10.32 -11.43
N CYS A 20 14.02 -9.09 -11.27
CA CYS A 20 13.84 -8.02 -12.24
C CYS A 20 15.02 -7.05 -12.24
N GLU A 21 15.04 -6.09 -13.16
CA GLU A 21 16.12 -5.08 -13.24
C GLU A 21 16.27 -4.26 -11.95
N LEU A 22 15.18 -4.09 -11.18
CA LEU A 22 15.22 -3.38 -9.90
C LEU A 22 15.82 -4.26 -8.80
N ALA A 23 15.40 -5.52 -8.67
CA ALA A 23 15.78 -6.38 -7.56
C ALA A 23 15.76 -7.87 -7.90
N LYS A 24 16.58 -8.65 -7.19
CA LYS A 24 16.42 -10.10 -7.04
C LYS A 24 16.00 -10.37 -5.61
N ALA A 25 14.81 -10.92 -5.41
CA ALA A 25 14.22 -11.17 -4.11
C ALA A 25 13.58 -12.56 -4.08
N SER A 26 13.67 -13.22 -2.94
CA SER A 26 13.02 -14.51 -2.69
C SER A 26 12.27 -14.43 -1.38
N LEU A 27 11.10 -15.06 -1.35
CA LEU A 27 10.19 -15.12 -0.23
C LEU A 27 9.74 -16.56 -0.06
N GLN A 28 9.81 -17.05 1.17
CA GLN A 28 9.14 -18.29 1.56
C GLN A 28 7.83 -17.96 2.27
N ILE A 29 6.72 -18.43 1.71
CA ILE A 29 5.40 -18.36 2.32
C ILE A 29 5.13 -19.68 3.02
N LYS A 30 4.65 -19.62 4.26
CA LYS A 30 4.25 -20.75 5.08
C LYS A 30 2.73 -20.72 5.22
N PRO A 31 2.00 -21.55 4.47
CA PRO A 31 0.58 -21.76 4.69
C PRO A 31 0.30 -22.31 6.09
N ALA A 32 -0.82 -21.93 6.67
CA ALA A 32 -1.41 -22.61 7.82
C ALA A 32 -2.21 -23.84 7.33
N CYS A 33 -2.96 -24.50 8.23
CA CYS A 33 -3.90 -25.55 7.85
C CYS A 33 -5.32 -24.98 7.69
N CYS A 34 -6.01 -25.36 6.63
CA CYS A 34 -7.46 -25.25 6.50
C CYS A 34 -8.16 -26.24 7.45
N ALA A 35 -9.47 -26.07 7.63
CA ALA A 35 -10.31 -26.97 8.45
C ALA A 35 -10.35 -28.43 7.93
N ASP A 36 -10.08 -28.62 6.63
CA ASP A 36 -10.00 -29.91 5.95
C ASP A 36 -8.58 -30.54 5.99
N GLY A 37 -7.63 -29.89 6.67
CA GLY A 37 -6.24 -30.34 6.77
C GLY A 37 -5.35 -29.97 5.57
N ALA A 38 -5.90 -29.34 4.52
CA ALA A 38 -5.11 -28.86 3.39
C ALA A 38 -4.35 -27.56 3.71
N PRO A 39 -3.26 -27.23 3.00
CA PRO A 39 -2.58 -25.94 3.17
C PRO A 39 -3.50 -24.74 2.86
N GLY A 40 -3.71 -23.92 3.88
CA GLY A 40 -4.56 -22.74 3.87
C GLY A 40 -3.76 -21.45 4.01
N LEU A 41 -4.20 -20.40 3.31
CA LEU A 41 -3.64 -19.07 3.43
C LEU A 41 -4.75 -18.02 3.32
N SER A 42 -4.77 -17.09 4.26
CA SER A 42 -5.66 -15.92 4.22
C SER A 42 -5.00 -14.71 3.54
N PHE A 43 -5.81 -13.72 3.16
CA PHE A 43 -5.30 -12.45 2.64
C PHE A 43 -4.44 -11.71 3.69
N ALA A 44 -4.85 -11.72 4.95
CA ALA A 44 -4.10 -11.13 6.05
C ALA A 44 -2.70 -11.77 6.19
N GLU A 45 -2.63 -13.11 6.14
CA GLU A 45 -1.36 -13.82 6.20
C GLU A 45 -0.50 -13.57 4.97
N LEU A 46 -1.08 -13.58 3.77
CA LEU A 46 -0.36 -13.29 2.53
C LEU A 46 0.27 -11.89 2.57
N ALA A 47 -0.50 -10.86 2.92
CA ALA A 47 0.00 -9.49 2.99
C ALA A 47 1.15 -9.35 3.99
N ARG A 48 1.02 -9.96 5.18
CA ARG A 48 2.08 -9.98 6.19
C ARG A 48 3.32 -10.73 5.69
N GLN A 49 3.15 -11.89 5.07
CA GLN A 49 4.26 -12.72 4.59
C GLN A 49 4.94 -12.10 3.36
N ALA A 50 4.27 -11.25 2.58
CA ALA A 50 4.87 -10.53 1.45
C ALA A 50 5.79 -9.36 1.87
N ALA A 51 5.82 -8.96 3.14
CA ALA A 51 6.62 -7.84 3.64
C ALA A 51 8.13 -7.88 3.26
N PRO A 52 8.83 -9.03 3.33
CA PRO A 52 10.24 -9.12 2.94
C PRO A 52 10.48 -8.81 1.46
N LEU A 53 9.51 -9.13 0.59
CA LEU A 53 9.60 -8.83 -0.83
C LEU A 53 9.63 -7.30 -1.03
N GLY A 54 8.66 -6.58 -0.46
CA GLY A 54 8.62 -5.11 -0.53
C GLY A 54 9.88 -4.45 0.05
N ALA A 55 10.39 -4.96 1.17
CA ALA A 55 11.63 -4.47 1.76
C ALA A 55 12.85 -4.64 0.83
N ALA A 56 12.99 -5.78 0.16
CA ALA A 56 14.08 -6.03 -0.77
C ALA A 56 14.07 -5.05 -1.95
N PHE A 57 12.88 -4.75 -2.47
CA PHE A 57 12.65 -3.79 -3.53
C PHE A 57 13.00 -2.35 -3.11
N VAL A 58 12.51 -1.92 -1.95
CA VAL A 58 12.85 -0.59 -1.37
C VAL A 58 14.36 -0.42 -1.20
N GLN A 59 15.05 -1.44 -0.70
CA GLN A 59 16.51 -1.41 -0.59
C GLN A 59 17.19 -1.31 -1.95
N ALA A 60 16.68 -2.00 -2.97
CA ALA A 60 17.25 -1.94 -4.30
C ALA A 60 17.04 -0.58 -4.98
N ALA A 61 15.86 0.02 -4.81
CA ALA A 61 15.61 1.40 -5.25
C ALA A 61 16.57 2.40 -4.60
N ARG A 62 16.85 2.26 -3.29
CA ARG A 62 17.84 3.10 -2.58
C ARG A 62 19.25 2.95 -3.12
N ARG A 63 19.66 1.75 -3.55
CA ARG A 63 20.96 1.54 -4.19
C ARG A 63 21.04 2.19 -5.58
N ARG A 64 19.94 2.18 -6.34
CA ARG A 64 19.87 2.74 -7.71
C ARG A 64 19.68 4.26 -7.73
N HIS A 65 19.05 4.81 -6.70
CA HIS A 65 18.73 6.23 -6.59
C HIS A 65 19.35 6.82 -5.32
N PRO A 66 20.66 7.16 -5.35
CA PRO A 66 21.36 7.73 -4.19
C PRO A 66 20.77 9.08 -3.75
N ALA A 67 20.00 9.76 -4.62
CA ALA A 67 19.28 11.00 -4.31
C ALA A 67 18.01 10.80 -3.48
N ILE A 68 17.64 9.57 -3.08
CA ILE A 68 16.47 9.33 -2.22
C ILE A 68 16.68 10.00 -0.85
N ALA A 69 15.87 11.01 -0.58
CA ALA A 69 15.90 11.83 0.63
C ALA A 69 15.16 11.20 1.82
N CYS A 70 14.33 10.18 1.58
CA CYS A 70 13.50 9.58 2.61
C CYS A 70 14.33 8.90 3.70
N ALA A 71 14.11 9.30 4.96
CA ALA A 71 14.72 8.71 6.14
C ALA A 71 13.68 8.46 7.24
N LYS A 72 14.01 7.57 8.18
CA LYS A 72 13.20 7.35 9.38
C LYS A 72 13.07 8.66 10.16
N GLY A 73 11.86 8.97 10.62
CA GLY A 73 11.58 10.21 11.39
C GLY A 73 11.15 11.41 10.53
N CYS A 74 10.94 11.22 9.22
CA CYS A 74 10.32 12.23 8.37
C CYS A 74 8.79 12.07 8.37
N PRO A 75 8.01 13.10 8.76
CA PRO A 75 6.54 13.03 8.79
C PRO A 75 5.88 13.50 7.49
N ALA A 76 6.63 13.87 6.44
CA ALA A 76 6.06 14.56 5.27
C ALA A 76 4.95 13.76 4.57
N CYS A 77 5.13 12.45 4.38
CA CYS A 77 4.09 11.60 3.81
C CYS A 77 2.91 11.33 4.77
N CYS A 78 3.10 11.53 6.07
CA CYS A 78 2.05 11.32 7.08
C CYS A 78 0.97 12.41 7.05
N ARG A 79 1.10 13.44 6.21
CA ARG A 79 0.09 14.49 5.98
C ARG A 79 -0.62 14.34 4.65
N GLN A 80 -0.27 13.32 3.87
CA GLN A 80 -0.83 13.05 2.56
C GLN A 80 -1.95 12.02 2.65
N LEU A 81 -2.78 11.97 1.60
CA LEU A 81 -3.76 10.90 1.47
C LEU A 81 -3.04 9.60 1.08
N VAL A 82 -2.80 8.77 2.09
CA VAL A 82 -2.32 7.40 1.88
C VAL A 82 -3.51 6.47 1.68
N CYS A 83 -3.43 5.66 0.63
CA CYS A 83 -4.39 4.63 0.31
C CYS A 83 -3.70 3.27 0.33
N VAL A 84 -4.33 2.28 0.93
CA VAL A 84 -3.81 0.92 1.07
C VAL A 84 -4.76 -0.07 0.42
N SER A 85 -4.25 -1.26 0.12
CA SER A 85 -5.07 -2.39 -0.34
C SER A 85 -5.91 -2.99 0.78
N ALA A 86 -6.97 -3.71 0.40
CA ALA A 86 -7.80 -4.45 1.34
C ALA A 86 -6.97 -5.38 2.27
N PRO A 87 -6.06 -6.24 1.75
CA PRO A 87 -5.23 -7.09 2.60
C PRO A 87 -4.29 -6.33 3.55
N GLU A 88 -3.76 -5.16 3.16
CA GLU A 88 -2.93 -4.32 4.03
C GLU A 88 -3.69 -3.77 5.24
N THR A 89 -5.02 -3.61 5.14
CA THR A 89 -5.83 -3.17 6.29
C THR A 89 -5.74 -4.15 7.46
N ALA A 90 -5.64 -5.46 7.19
CA ALA A 90 -5.43 -6.48 8.21
C ALA A 90 -4.06 -6.35 8.87
N MET A 91 -3.00 -6.10 8.08
CA MET A 91 -1.65 -5.85 8.62
C MET A 91 -1.64 -4.65 9.58
N ILE A 92 -2.33 -3.58 9.21
CA ILE A 92 -2.47 -2.38 10.03
C ILE A 92 -3.23 -2.69 11.32
N ALA A 93 -4.36 -3.40 11.22
CA ALA A 93 -5.19 -3.76 12.36
C ALA A 93 -4.46 -4.70 13.34
N ASP A 94 -3.73 -5.68 12.84
CA ASP A 94 -2.90 -6.60 13.63
C ASP A 94 -1.80 -5.84 14.36
N ARG A 95 -1.12 -4.93 13.64
CA ARG A 95 -0.04 -4.13 14.23
C ARG A 95 -0.55 -3.22 15.34
N LEU A 96 -1.70 -2.57 15.14
CA LEU A 96 -2.34 -1.74 16.15
C LEU A 96 -2.76 -2.57 17.37
N SER A 97 -3.34 -3.75 17.13
CA SER A 97 -3.81 -4.64 18.19
C SER A 97 -2.67 -5.19 19.05
N ALA A 98 -1.49 -5.39 18.45
CA ALA A 98 -0.27 -5.83 19.13
C ALA A 98 0.48 -4.70 19.88
N MET A 99 0.00 -3.45 19.87
CA MET A 99 0.62 -2.36 20.63
C MET A 99 0.19 -2.38 22.11
N GLU A 100 1.02 -1.79 22.98
CA GLU A 100 0.69 -1.54 24.38
C GLU A 100 -0.60 -0.71 24.51
N GLY A 101 -1.40 -0.99 25.54
CA GLY A 101 -2.77 -0.47 25.68
C GLY A 101 -2.88 1.05 25.61
N ARG A 102 -2.02 1.80 26.30
CA ARG A 102 -2.03 3.27 26.24
C ARG A 102 -1.65 3.78 24.86
N ARG A 103 -0.59 3.22 24.25
CA ARG A 103 -0.18 3.60 22.89
C ARG A 103 -1.26 3.31 21.85
N ARG A 104 -1.89 2.13 21.94
CA ARG A 104 -3.01 1.73 21.08
C ARG A 104 -4.19 2.71 21.23
N ALA A 105 -4.61 2.98 22.47
CA ALA A 105 -5.72 3.88 22.75
C ALA A 105 -5.46 5.29 22.22
N ALA A 106 -4.23 5.81 22.33
CA ALA A 106 -3.87 7.12 21.78
C ALA A 106 -3.95 7.18 20.24
N ILE A 107 -3.63 6.08 19.54
CA ILE A 107 -3.81 5.98 18.08
C ILE A 107 -5.29 5.90 17.73
N GLU A 108 -6.06 5.05 18.42
CA GLU A 108 -7.51 4.90 18.20
C GLU A 108 -8.25 6.23 18.42
N GLN A 109 -7.91 6.99 19.47
CA GLN A 109 -8.47 8.33 19.71
C GLN A 109 -8.16 9.32 18.58
N ARG A 110 -6.94 9.29 18.03
CA ARG A 110 -6.57 10.14 16.87
C ARG A 110 -7.30 9.73 15.61
N MET A 111 -7.49 8.43 15.39
CA MET A 111 -8.33 7.93 14.29
C MET A 111 -9.76 8.42 14.43
N ASP A 112 -10.36 8.30 15.62
CA ASP A 112 -11.71 8.78 15.89
C ASP A 112 -11.85 10.29 15.67
N ALA A 113 -10.89 11.08 16.14
CA ALA A 113 -10.87 12.53 15.94
C ALA A 113 -10.80 12.89 14.45
N LEU A 114 -9.89 12.25 13.70
CA LEU A 114 -9.76 12.46 12.25
C LEU A 114 -11.04 12.05 11.51
N ARG A 115 -11.64 10.90 11.84
CA ARG A 115 -12.89 10.45 11.23
C ARG A 115 -14.05 11.40 11.50
N ARG A 116 -14.19 11.91 12.73
CA ARG A 116 -15.20 12.93 13.05
C ARG A 116 -15.01 14.19 12.21
N ARG A 117 -13.77 14.64 12.03
CA ARG A 117 -13.45 15.78 11.19
C ARG A 117 -13.76 15.52 9.71
N LEU A 118 -13.41 14.35 9.20
CA LEU A 118 -13.73 13.95 7.81
C LEU A 118 -15.24 13.92 7.57
N ARG A 119 -16.04 13.40 8.51
CA ARG A 119 -17.52 13.38 8.42
C ARG A 119 -18.18 14.76 8.40
N GLN A 120 -17.46 15.81 8.78
CA GLN A 120 -17.93 17.20 8.69
C GLN A 120 -17.59 17.83 7.32
N THR A 121 -17.07 17.05 6.38
CA THR A 121 -16.66 17.49 5.04
C THR A 121 -17.22 16.54 3.99
N LEU A 122 -17.26 16.99 2.73
CA LEU A 122 -17.62 16.15 1.57
C LEU A 122 -16.56 15.08 1.23
N LEU A 123 -15.45 15.02 1.98
CA LEU A 123 -14.39 14.05 1.78
C LEU A 123 -14.76 12.67 2.33
N TRP A 124 -15.66 12.59 3.31
CA TRP A 124 -15.99 11.32 3.93
C TRP A 124 -16.54 10.30 2.93
N GLU A 125 -17.59 10.67 2.19
CA GLU A 125 -18.21 9.84 1.16
C GLU A 125 -17.18 9.49 0.08
N SER A 126 -16.41 10.50 -0.34
CA SER A 126 -15.39 10.37 -1.37
C SER A 126 -14.29 9.36 -1.03
N LEU A 127 -13.90 9.27 0.25
CA LEU A 127 -12.89 8.35 0.76
C LEU A 127 -13.47 6.96 1.08
N ALA A 128 -14.73 6.88 1.53
CA ALA A 128 -15.39 5.63 1.87
C ALA A 128 -15.67 4.76 0.61
N GLU A 129 -15.86 5.41 -0.54
CA GLU A 129 -16.20 4.78 -1.82
C GLU A 129 -15.06 4.86 -2.84
N LEU A 130 -13.81 4.96 -2.38
CA LEU A 130 -12.64 5.13 -3.24
C LEU A 130 -12.38 3.89 -4.12
N ARG A 131 -12.92 3.91 -5.34
CA ARG A 131 -12.70 2.92 -6.39
C ARG A 131 -11.87 3.53 -7.52
N ASP A 132 -11.02 2.70 -8.12
CA ASP A 132 -10.12 3.10 -9.21
C ASP A 132 -10.87 3.43 -10.51
N ASP A 133 -12.02 2.79 -10.74
CA ASP A 133 -12.88 3.01 -11.91
C ASP A 133 -13.79 4.24 -11.79
N ALA A 134 -13.89 4.84 -10.60
CA ALA A 134 -14.85 5.90 -10.31
C ALA A 134 -14.31 7.31 -10.52
N ARG A 135 -12.99 7.48 -10.73
CA ARG A 135 -12.34 8.79 -10.90
C ARG A 135 -11.26 8.74 -11.97
N ASP A 136 -11.23 9.78 -12.80
CA ASP A 136 -10.08 10.04 -13.64
C ASP A 136 -8.89 10.56 -12.80
N GLU A 137 -7.79 10.86 -13.46
CA GLU A 137 -6.58 11.34 -12.80
C GLU A 137 -6.80 12.68 -12.07
N ALA A 138 -7.54 13.61 -12.70
CA ALA A 138 -7.87 14.90 -12.12
C ALA A 138 -8.70 14.74 -10.85
N GLY A 139 -9.66 13.82 -10.83
CA GLY A 139 -10.47 13.49 -9.66
C GLY A 139 -9.65 12.91 -8.52
N HIS A 140 -8.68 12.03 -8.81
CA HIS A 140 -7.75 11.50 -7.80
C HIS A 140 -6.87 12.61 -7.21
N TYR A 141 -6.34 13.50 -8.05
CA TYR A 141 -5.52 14.63 -7.61
C TYR A 141 -6.31 15.62 -6.75
N ALA A 142 -7.53 15.97 -7.17
CA ALA A 142 -8.41 16.86 -6.42
C ALA A 142 -8.75 16.31 -5.04
N LEU A 143 -9.03 15.00 -4.93
CA LEU A 143 -9.27 14.35 -3.66
C LEU A 143 -8.02 14.36 -2.76
N ALA A 144 -6.85 14.06 -3.32
CA ALA A 144 -5.59 14.10 -2.58
C ALA A 144 -5.28 15.51 -2.07
N ARG A 145 -5.52 16.55 -2.89
CA ARG A 145 -5.37 17.97 -2.51
C ARG A 145 -6.31 18.33 -1.39
N ALA A 146 -7.60 18.05 -1.55
CA ALA A 146 -8.59 18.40 -0.54
C ALA A 146 -8.35 17.69 0.80
N TYR A 147 -7.86 16.44 0.79
CA TYR A 147 -7.41 15.77 2.00
C TYR A 147 -6.16 16.43 2.60
N TYR A 148 -5.16 16.79 1.78
CA TYR A 148 -3.95 17.48 2.23
C TYR A 148 -4.26 18.84 2.90
N ASP A 149 -5.21 19.59 2.34
CA ASP A 149 -5.62 20.90 2.84
C ASP A 149 -6.35 20.83 4.20
N LEU A 150 -6.79 19.63 4.63
CA LEU A 150 -7.22 19.44 6.02
C LEU A 150 -6.07 19.63 7.01
N ALA A 151 -4.81 19.57 6.56
CA ALA A 151 -3.63 19.65 7.41
C ALA A 151 -3.71 18.67 8.60
N ALA A 152 -4.25 17.48 8.36
CA ALA A 152 -4.42 16.45 9.37
C ALA A 152 -3.23 15.49 9.35
N ASP A 153 -2.62 15.27 10.52
CA ASP A 153 -1.61 14.24 10.69
C ASP A 153 -2.26 12.84 10.64
N CYS A 154 -1.56 11.89 10.02
CA CYS A 154 -1.91 10.48 10.07
C CYS A 154 -2.02 10.03 11.53
N PRO A 155 -3.06 9.25 11.91
CA PRO A 155 -3.25 8.78 13.28
C PRO A 155 -2.08 7.96 13.84
N PHE A 156 -1.24 7.39 12.96
CA PHE A 156 -0.05 6.62 13.35
C PHE A 156 1.20 7.48 13.57
N LEU A 157 1.20 8.78 13.27
CA LEU A 157 2.35 9.66 13.46
C LEU A 157 2.54 9.99 14.95
N SER A 158 3.55 9.45 15.62
CA SER A 158 3.86 9.71 17.02
C SER A 158 5.30 10.18 17.17
N ASP A 159 5.52 11.32 17.83
CA ASP A 159 6.87 11.82 18.13
C ASP A 159 7.77 11.94 16.89
N GLY A 160 7.18 12.41 15.78
CA GLY A 160 7.87 12.55 14.49
C GLY A 160 8.10 11.24 13.72
N ALA A 161 7.68 10.08 14.26
CA ALA A 161 7.87 8.78 13.64
C ALA A 161 6.56 7.99 13.48
N CYS A 162 6.48 7.18 12.43
CA CYS A 162 5.33 6.32 12.19
C CYS A 162 5.31 5.14 13.19
N ALA A 163 4.20 4.98 13.92
CA ALA A 163 4.00 3.91 14.90
C ALA A 163 3.94 2.51 14.28
N LEU A 164 3.70 2.41 12.97
CA LEU A 164 3.69 1.14 12.24
C LEU A 164 5.10 0.65 11.88
N TYR A 165 6.16 1.47 12.03
CA TYR A 165 7.53 1.06 11.70
C TYR A 165 7.97 -0.18 12.51
N PRO A 166 8.70 -1.15 11.91
CA PRO A 166 9.12 -1.23 10.50
C PRO A 166 8.10 -1.91 9.55
N GLN A 167 6.95 -2.35 10.04
CA GLN A 167 5.91 -3.03 9.27
C GLN A 167 4.96 -2.01 8.61
N TRP A 168 5.53 -1.11 7.81
CA TRP A 168 4.73 -0.14 7.08
C TRP A 168 3.86 -0.82 6.01
N PRO A 169 2.66 -0.27 5.73
CA PRO A 169 1.95 -0.61 4.51
C PRO A 169 2.87 -0.41 3.29
N PHE A 170 2.74 -1.28 2.30
CA PHE A 170 3.49 -1.20 1.04
C PHE A 170 3.29 0.15 0.37
N ALA A 171 2.06 0.70 0.40
CA ALA A 171 1.78 2.04 -0.14
C ALA A 171 2.66 3.15 0.49
N CYS A 172 3.01 3.03 1.78
CA CYS A 172 3.90 3.96 2.46
C CYS A 172 5.38 3.65 2.19
N ALA A 173 5.75 2.37 2.15
CA ALA A 173 7.14 1.94 2.04
C ALA A 173 7.69 2.11 0.62
N GLU A 174 6.84 1.92 -0.40
CA GLU A 174 7.22 1.94 -1.81
C GLU A 174 7.18 3.35 -2.42
N TYR A 175 6.62 4.36 -1.74
CA TYR A 175 6.61 5.76 -2.20
C TYR A 175 7.77 6.55 -1.59
N LEU A 176 8.79 6.84 -2.40
CA LEU A 176 10.00 7.54 -1.97
C LEU A 176 10.18 8.84 -2.76
N ALA A 177 10.78 9.86 -2.14
CA ALA A 177 11.17 11.10 -2.81
C ALA A 177 12.68 11.10 -3.10
N ALA A 178 13.04 11.43 -4.33
CA ALA A 178 14.42 11.55 -4.82
C ALA A 178 14.78 12.98 -5.24
N SER A 179 14.20 13.99 -4.59
CA SER A 179 14.50 15.42 -4.75
C SER A 179 14.87 16.01 -3.40
N ASP A 180 15.15 17.32 -3.35
CA ASP A 180 15.34 18.05 -2.10
C ASP A 180 14.19 17.74 -1.10
N PRO A 181 14.48 17.29 0.13
CA PRO A 181 13.47 16.99 1.15
C PRO A 181 12.52 18.15 1.45
N ALA A 182 12.97 19.41 1.31
CA ALA A 182 12.14 20.60 1.54
C ALA A 182 10.90 20.62 0.62
N ARG A 183 11.00 20.03 -0.57
CA ARG A 183 9.87 19.92 -1.52
C ARG A 183 8.76 19.02 -1.00
N CYS A 184 9.04 18.08 -0.10
CA CYS A 184 8.01 17.24 0.50
C CYS A 184 7.06 18.03 1.42
N ALA A 185 7.37 19.30 1.74
CA ALA A 185 6.44 20.22 2.39
C ALA A 185 5.23 20.58 1.51
N ASN A 186 5.29 20.32 0.20
CA ASN A 186 4.14 20.37 -0.70
C ASN A 186 4.20 19.16 -1.64
N PRO A 187 3.36 18.11 -1.44
CA PRO A 187 3.38 16.91 -2.29
C PRO A 187 3.02 17.18 -3.75
N PHE A 188 2.57 18.39 -4.05
CA PHE A 188 2.14 18.86 -5.35
C PHE A 188 3.13 19.81 -6.03
N ASP A 189 4.30 20.00 -5.42
CA ASP A 189 5.41 20.71 -6.04
C ASP A 189 5.83 19.98 -7.34
N PRO A 190 5.79 20.65 -8.52
CA PRO A 190 6.22 20.04 -9.78
C PRO A 190 7.65 19.50 -9.76
N GLY A 191 8.52 20.08 -8.93
CA GLY A 191 9.91 19.66 -8.73
C GLY A 191 10.08 18.47 -7.78
N LEU A 192 9.02 18.00 -7.12
CA LEU A 192 9.07 16.77 -6.31
C LEU A 192 9.23 15.56 -7.26
N ARG A 193 10.29 14.77 -7.06
CA ARG A 193 10.53 13.56 -7.85
C ARG A 193 10.22 12.32 -7.03
N ALA A 194 9.06 11.72 -7.27
CA ALA A 194 8.70 10.44 -6.68
C ALA A 194 9.46 9.29 -7.35
N VAL A 195 9.82 8.29 -6.56
CA VAL A 195 10.39 7.00 -6.94
C VAL A 195 9.49 5.93 -6.35
N HIS A 196 8.88 5.14 -7.23
CA HIS A 196 8.16 3.93 -6.84
C HIS A 196 9.16 2.80 -6.70
N ALA A 197 9.36 2.38 -5.45
CA ALA A 197 10.50 1.56 -5.05
C ALA A 197 10.27 0.06 -5.20
N GLY A 198 9.02 -0.37 -5.38
CA GLY A 198 8.64 -1.78 -5.43
C GLY A 198 7.75 -2.15 -6.59
N PRO A 199 7.34 -3.41 -6.67
CA PRO A 199 6.61 -3.97 -7.79
C PRO A 199 5.12 -3.59 -7.73
N GLY A 200 4.75 -2.62 -6.89
CA GLY A 200 3.37 -2.25 -6.59
C GLY A 200 2.67 -3.32 -5.76
N LEU A 201 3.26 -3.74 -4.61
CA LEU A 201 2.64 -4.80 -3.80
C LEU A 201 1.27 -4.41 -3.26
N ALA A 202 1.06 -3.12 -2.93
CA ALA A 202 -0.26 -2.61 -2.59
C ALA A 202 -1.24 -2.82 -3.75
N GLU A 203 -0.86 -2.46 -4.97
CA GLU A 203 -1.70 -2.66 -6.16
C GLU A 203 -1.93 -4.15 -6.46
N THR A 204 -0.90 -4.98 -6.36
CA THR A 204 -0.99 -6.44 -6.53
C THR A 204 -2.01 -7.04 -5.57
N LEU A 205 -1.97 -6.65 -4.28
CA LEU A 205 -2.92 -7.12 -3.27
C LEU A 205 -4.33 -6.57 -3.49
N ALA A 206 -4.46 -5.32 -3.94
CA ALA A 206 -5.76 -4.74 -4.30
C ALA A 206 -6.40 -5.47 -5.49
N ARG A 207 -5.62 -5.74 -6.54
CA ARG A 207 -6.06 -6.52 -7.72
C ARG A 207 -6.43 -7.95 -7.35
N LEU A 208 -5.63 -8.61 -6.51
CA LEU A 208 -5.91 -9.97 -6.06
C LEU A 208 -7.23 -10.04 -5.28
N TRP A 209 -7.45 -9.09 -4.38
CA TRP A 209 -8.70 -8.97 -3.64
C TRP A 209 -9.90 -8.75 -4.57
N ALA A 210 -9.81 -7.76 -5.47
CA ALA A 210 -10.84 -7.45 -6.46
C ALA A 210 -11.20 -8.65 -7.33
N CYS A 211 -10.18 -9.39 -7.83
CA CYS A 211 -10.36 -10.60 -8.61
C CYS A 211 -11.10 -11.69 -7.83
N ARG A 212 -10.71 -11.93 -6.57
CA ARG A 212 -11.30 -12.98 -5.73
C ARG A 212 -12.78 -12.75 -5.43
N TRP A 213 -13.17 -11.50 -5.25
CA TRP A 213 -14.54 -11.10 -4.90
C TRP A 213 -15.35 -10.58 -6.09
N ARG A 214 -14.75 -10.54 -7.29
CA ARG A 214 -15.36 -10.02 -8.53
C ARG A 214 -15.92 -8.61 -8.34
N GLU A 215 -15.19 -7.78 -7.60
CA GLU A 215 -15.54 -6.38 -7.37
C GLU A 215 -14.57 -5.44 -8.10
N PRO A 216 -14.95 -4.17 -8.32
CA PRO A 216 -14.02 -3.17 -8.84
C PRO A 216 -12.79 -3.01 -7.94
N LEU A 217 -11.65 -2.65 -8.54
CA LEU A 217 -10.45 -2.34 -7.77
C LEU A 217 -10.73 -1.17 -6.83
N ARG A 218 -10.50 -1.40 -5.53
CA ARG A 218 -10.79 -0.46 -4.46
C ARG A 218 -9.54 -0.14 -3.67
N TRP A 219 -9.41 1.12 -3.33
CA TRP A 219 -8.42 1.62 -2.40
C TRP A 219 -9.07 1.97 -1.07
N ILE A 220 -8.39 1.70 0.04
CA ILE A 220 -8.87 2.03 1.38
C ILE A 220 -8.02 3.18 1.89
N ALA A 221 -8.63 4.34 2.12
CA ALA A 221 -7.94 5.45 2.74
C ALA A 221 -7.42 5.05 4.14
N LEU A 222 -6.16 5.35 4.45
CA LEU A 222 -5.50 4.93 5.68
C LEU A 222 -6.28 5.29 6.97
N PRO A 223 -6.94 6.46 7.09
CA PRO A 223 -7.78 6.77 8.25
C PRO A 223 -8.98 5.82 8.47
N LEU A 224 -9.40 5.12 7.41
CA LEU A 224 -10.53 4.18 7.41
C LEU A 224 -10.07 2.72 7.50
N ALA A 225 -8.76 2.44 7.42
CA ALA A 225 -8.22 1.09 7.27
C ALA A 225 -8.65 0.14 8.39
N VAL A 226 -8.57 0.57 9.66
CA VAL A 226 -8.90 -0.30 10.81
C VAL A 226 -10.39 -0.65 10.85
N ASP A 227 -11.28 0.31 10.57
CA ASP A 227 -12.73 0.06 10.52
C ASP A 227 -13.12 -0.78 9.31
N TRP A 228 -12.40 -0.62 8.21
CA TRP A 228 -12.58 -1.45 7.03
C TRP A 228 -12.15 -2.89 7.33
N ALA A 229 -11.00 -3.10 7.96
CA ALA A 229 -10.53 -4.42 8.37
C ALA A 229 -11.55 -5.12 9.28
N ARG A 230 -12.04 -4.43 10.33
CA ARG A 230 -13.05 -4.97 11.26
C ARG A 230 -14.34 -5.41 10.55
N ARG A 231 -14.81 -4.65 9.56
CA ARG A 231 -16.03 -4.98 8.79
C ARG A 231 -15.82 -6.14 7.82
N ASN A 232 -14.58 -6.42 7.42
CA ASN A 232 -14.22 -7.45 6.45
C ASN A 232 -13.37 -8.57 7.09
N GLU A 233 -13.37 -8.67 8.42
CA GLU A 233 -12.50 -9.56 9.19
C GLU A 233 -12.65 -11.01 8.74
N THR A 234 -13.90 -11.44 8.54
CA THR A 234 -14.23 -12.79 8.06
C THR A 234 -13.59 -13.07 6.71
N GLN A 235 -13.71 -12.18 5.73
CA GLN A 235 -13.13 -12.36 4.40
C GLN A 235 -11.60 -12.26 4.41
N LEU A 236 -11.04 -11.32 5.20
CA LEU A 236 -9.59 -11.09 5.28
C LEU A 236 -8.85 -12.28 5.89
N ARG A 237 -9.48 -12.98 6.84
CA ARG A 237 -8.88 -14.10 7.58
C ARG A 237 -9.41 -15.47 7.20
N ALA A 238 -10.41 -15.55 6.33
CA ALA A 238 -10.87 -16.83 5.80
C ALA A 238 -9.70 -17.55 5.10
N PRO A 239 -9.34 -18.78 5.52
CA PRO A 239 -8.31 -19.53 4.84
C PRO A 239 -8.81 -19.93 3.44
N LEU A 240 -7.99 -19.69 2.43
CA LEU A 240 -8.19 -20.13 1.05
C LEU A 240 -7.15 -21.19 0.69
N PRO A 241 -7.40 -22.04 -0.33
CA PRO A 241 -6.39 -22.97 -0.83
C PRO A 241 -5.10 -22.23 -1.18
N ALA A 242 -4.02 -22.50 -0.45
CA ALA A 242 -2.82 -21.67 -0.48
C ALA A 242 -2.18 -21.62 -1.87
N GLU A 243 -2.09 -22.77 -2.55
CA GLU A 243 -1.55 -22.84 -3.91
C GLU A 243 -2.32 -21.95 -4.89
N SER A 244 -3.66 -22.01 -4.86
CA SER A 244 -4.49 -21.20 -5.74
C SER A 244 -4.31 -19.70 -5.44
N LEU A 245 -4.30 -19.31 -4.16
CA LEU A 245 -4.13 -17.91 -3.78
C LEU A 245 -2.75 -17.38 -4.19
N ILE A 246 -1.68 -18.17 -4.02
CA ILE A 246 -0.33 -17.78 -4.42
C ILE A 246 -0.16 -17.71 -5.94
N ARG A 247 -0.72 -18.65 -6.70
CA ARG A 247 -0.70 -18.57 -8.17
C ARG A 247 -1.36 -17.28 -8.65
N HIS A 248 -2.52 -16.93 -8.12
CA HIS A 248 -3.19 -15.68 -8.47
C HIS A 248 -2.41 -14.45 -8.00
N PHE A 249 -1.76 -14.49 -6.83
CA PHE A 249 -0.87 -13.43 -6.39
C PHE A 249 0.28 -13.19 -7.38
N CYS A 250 0.96 -14.25 -7.83
CA CYS A 250 2.02 -14.14 -8.83
C CYS A 250 1.49 -13.55 -10.15
N LEU A 251 0.34 -14.01 -10.63
CA LEU A 251 -0.29 -13.45 -11.85
C LEU A 251 -0.57 -11.94 -11.71
N GLN A 252 -1.10 -11.48 -10.57
CA GLN A 252 -1.33 -10.05 -10.35
C GLN A 252 -0.02 -9.26 -10.21
N LEU A 253 1.01 -9.88 -9.66
CA LEU A 253 2.34 -9.28 -9.55
C LEU A 253 2.98 -9.09 -10.93
N GLU A 254 2.86 -10.07 -11.84
CA GLU A 254 3.30 -9.95 -13.24
C GLU A 254 2.58 -8.81 -13.96
N ILE A 255 1.26 -8.71 -13.80
CA ILE A 255 0.46 -7.62 -14.39
C ILE A 255 0.95 -6.26 -13.88
N THR A 256 1.17 -6.12 -12.57
CA THR A 256 1.61 -4.87 -11.94
C THR A 256 3.04 -4.49 -12.38
N LEU A 257 3.95 -5.46 -12.46
CA LEU A 257 5.29 -5.25 -13.00
C LEU A 257 5.29 -4.88 -14.48
N GLY A 258 4.32 -5.40 -15.25
CA GLY A 258 4.10 -5.06 -16.65
C GLY A 258 3.58 -3.64 -16.86
N SER A 259 2.59 -3.19 -16.06
CA SER A 259 2.00 -1.84 -16.18
C SER A 259 3.01 -0.73 -15.87
N MET A 260 3.98 -0.99 -15.00
CA MET A 260 5.09 -0.08 -14.72
C MET A 260 6.00 0.19 -15.93
N GLN A 261 6.00 -0.68 -16.94
CA GLN A 261 6.75 -0.47 -18.19
C GLN A 261 6.09 0.55 -19.11
N GLY A 262 4.77 0.77 -18.95
CA GLY A 262 3.98 1.75 -19.72
C GLY A 262 3.86 3.12 -19.07
N GLY A 263 4.61 3.41 -17.98
CA GLY A 263 4.59 4.71 -17.31
C GLY A 263 3.33 5.01 -16.48
N ALA A 264 2.47 4.03 -16.24
CA ALA A 264 1.15 4.22 -15.62
C ALA A 264 1.08 3.71 -14.18
N GLY A 265 1.88 4.28 -13.28
CA GLY A 265 1.61 4.16 -11.84
C GLY A 265 0.65 5.26 -11.39
N MET A 266 -0.38 4.93 -10.62
CA MET A 266 -1.48 5.83 -10.23
C MET A 266 -1.04 7.11 -9.48
N GLN A 267 0.17 7.15 -8.91
CA GLN A 267 0.75 8.37 -8.31
C GLN A 267 1.85 9.03 -9.16
N ALA A 268 2.34 8.35 -10.21
CA ALA A 268 3.27 8.91 -11.18
C ALA A 268 2.57 9.64 -12.33
N LYS A 269 1.28 9.35 -12.56
CA LYS A 269 0.50 9.99 -13.62
C LYS A 269 0.17 11.45 -13.36
N ALA A 270 0.14 11.89 -12.09
CA ALA A 270 -0.05 13.28 -11.65
C ALA A 270 0.96 14.32 -12.20
N LYS A 271 1.79 13.96 -13.19
CA LYS A 271 2.81 14.78 -13.83
C LYS A 271 2.52 15.15 -15.29
N SER A 272 1.50 14.60 -15.96
CA SER A 272 1.13 15.09 -17.30
C SER A 272 0.13 16.26 -17.22
N GLY A 273 0.50 17.29 -16.47
CA GLY A 273 -0.14 18.60 -16.50
C GLY A 273 0.64 19.54 -17.40
N GLU A 274 0.75 19.23 -18.68
CA GLU A 274 1.17 20.19 -19.71
C GLU A 274 -0.04 20.48 -20.59
N ILE A 275 -0.73 21.57 -20.24
CA ILE A 275 -1.55 22.31 -21.20
C ILE A 275 -0.53 23.16 -21.98
N GLU A 276 -0.03 22.63 -23.08
CA GLU A 276 0.50 23.48 -24.15
C GLU A 276 -0.70 24.09 -24.87
N ASN A 277 -1.10 25.27 -24.41
CA ASN A 277 -1.85 26.24 -25.20
C ASN A 277 -0.80 27.10 -25.91
N GLU A 278 -0.58 26.88 -27.20
CA GLU A 278 -0.05 27.91 -28.09
C GLU A 278 -0.81 27.91 -29.42
N ALA A 279 -1.49 29.05 -29.64
CA ALA A 279 -1.89 29.73 -30.87
C ALA A 279 -2.28 28.93 -32.12
#